data_AF-A0A942Q9L9-F1
#
_entry.id   AF-A0A942Q9L9-F1
#
_cell.length_a   1.000
_cell.length_b   1.000
_cell.length_c   1.000
_cell.angle_alpha   90.00
_cell.angle_beta   90.00
_cell.angle_gamma   90.00
#
_symmetry.space_group_name_H-M   'P 1'
#
loop_
_entity.id
_entity.type
_entity.pdbx_description
1 polymer ?
#
loop_
_entity_poly.entity_id
_entity_poly.type
_entity_poly.pdbx_seq_one_letter_code
_entity_poly.pdbx_strand_id
1 'polypeptide(L)' 'MEKRFFDSNFEVVLADTFESKLINYNIRYQVYCDEMGFEDKDVFPDEIEFDEWDKNSVHFLVRHKSSENWLGG' A
#
# COMPACT_ATOMS: atom_id res chain seq x y z
N MET A 1 6.33 -18.87 17.96
CA MET A 1 4.92 -18.69 18.41
C MET A 1 4.28 -17.43 17.83
N GLU A 2 5.03 -16.48 17.26
CA GLU A 2 4.52 -15.21 16.68
C GLU A 2 3.69 -15.35 15.40
N LYS A 3 3.98 -16.35 14.55
CA LYS A 3 3.28 -16.51 13.25
C LYS A 3 1.75 -16.56 13.39
N ARG A 4 1.26 -17.12 14.49
CA ARG A 4 -0.18 -17.24 14.77
C ARG A 4 -0.88 -15.90 15.01
N PHE A 5 -0.18 -14.89 15.54
CA PHE A 5 -0.78 -13.58 15.81
C PHE A 5 -0.92 -12.74 14.54
N PHE A 6 0.08 -12.75 13.67
CA PHE A 6 -0.03 -12.04 12.39
C PHE A 6 -1.15 -12.66 11.53
N ASP A 7 -1.07 -13.97 11.31
CA ASP A 7 -2.03 -14.68 10.46
C ASP A 7 -3.46 -14.63 11.02
N SER A 8 -3.66 -14.43 12.33
CA SER A 8 -5.00 -14.28 12.93
C SER A 8 -5.61 -12.90 12.72
N ASN A 9 -4.79 -11.84 12.60
CA ASN A 9 -5.27 -10.46 12.57
C ASN A 9 -5.14 -9.82 11.20
N PHE A 10 -4.23 -10.30 10.36
CA PHE A 10 -3.92 -9.69 9.07
C PHE A 10 -4.00 -10.69 7.93
N GLU A 11 -4.27 -10.18 6.74
CA GLU A 11 -4.11 -10.90 5.49
C GLU A 11 -3.23 -10.10 4.55
N VAL A 12 -2.46 -10.81 3.74
CA VAL A 12 -1.67 -10.24 2.65
C VAL A 12 -2.33 -10.68 1.36
N VAL A 13 -2.70 -9.72 0.51
CA VAL A 13 -3.29 -9.98 -0.79
C VAL A 13 -2.37 -9.47 -1.89
N LEU A 14 -2.41 -10.13 -3.03
CA LEU A 14 -1.77 -9.61 -4.23
C LEU A 14 -2.59 -8.42 -4.75
N ALA A 15 -1.92 -7.33 -5.13
CA ALA A 15 -2.53 -6.19 -5.79
C ALA A 15 -2.29 -6.29 -7.30
N ASP A 16 -3.00 -7.22 -7.94
CA ASP A 16 -2.84 -7.55 -9.36
C ASP A 16 -3.97 -7.00 -10.26
N THR A 17 -4.96 -6.35 -9.68
CA THR A 17 -6.00 -5.61 -10.41
C THR A 17 -5.65 -4.13 -10.49
N PHE A 18 -6.33 -3.40 -11.37
CA PHE A 18 -6.18 -1.94 -11.45
C PHE A 18 -6.58 -1.27 -10.12
N GLU A 19 -7.72 -1.68 -9.55
CA GLU A 19 -8.28 -1.12 -8.33
C GLU A 19 -7.38 -1.39 -7.11
N SER A 20 -6.84 -2.60 -6.99
CA SER A 20 -5.96 -2.96 -5.87
C SER A 20 -4.60 -2.25 -5.96
N LYS A 21 -4.06 -2.05 -7.17
CA LYS A 21 -2.86 -1.23 -7.36
C LYS A 21 -3.09 0.23 -7.01
N LEU A 22 -4.26 0.78 -7.33
CA LEU A 22 -4.60 2.15 -6.96
C LEU A 22 -4.62 2.35 -5.43
N ILE A 23 -5.12 1.36 -4.69
CA ILE A 23 -5.07 1.36 -3.21
C ILE A 23 -3.60 1.34 -2.73
N ASN A 24 -2.75 0.51 -3.34
CA ASN A 24 -1.32 0.44 -3.01
C ASN A 24 -0.63 1.81 -3.20
N TYR A 25 -0.82 2.44 -4.36
CA TYR A 25 -0.23 3.75 -4.68
C TYR A 25 -0.73 4.87 -3.77
N ASN A 26 -2.00 4.82 -3.36
CA ASN A 26 -2.54 5.80 -2.42
C ASN A 26 -1.94 5.65 -1.01
N ILE A 27 -1.76 4.41 -0.52
CA ILE A 27 -1.08 4.15 0.77
C ILE A 27 0.37 4.62 0.70
N ARG A 28 1.06 4.36 -0.42
CA ARG A 28 2.43 4.84 -0.62
C ARG A 28 2.51 6.36 -0.63
N TYR A 29 1.54 7.04 -1.25
CA TYR A 29 1.44 8.50 -1.17
C TYR A 29 1.30 8.99 0.28
N GLN A 30 0.38 8.41 1.06
CA GLN A 30 0.21 8.75 2.47
C GLN A 30 1.53 8.60 3.25
N VAL A 31 2.26 7.52 3.03
CA VAL A 31 3.52 7.29 3.75
C VAL A 31 4.64 8.18 3.21
N TYR A 32 4.96 8.11 1.93
CA TYR A 32 6.14 8.75 1.35
C TYR A 32 5.98 10.25 1.16
N CYS A 33 4.77 10.73 0.85
CA CYS A 33 4.52 12.15 0.66
C CYS A 33 3.99 12.80 1.94
N ASP A 34 2.94 12.25 2.57
CA ASP A 34 2.29 12.92 3.71
C ASP A 34 3.02 12.76 5.04
N GLU A 35 3.38 11.53 5.42
CA GLU A 35 3.94 11.24 6.74
C GLU A 35 5.46 11.44 6.79
N MET A 36 6.18 10.91 5.80
CA MET A 36 7.64 10.89 5.80
C MET A 36 8.26 12.08 5.07
N GLY A 37 7.55 12.69 4.11
CA GLY A 37 8.04 13.79 3.29
C GLY A 37 9.28 13.44 2.45
N PHE A 38 9.38 12.17 2.04
CA PHE A 38 10.45 11.68 1.16
C PHE A 38 10.23 12.10 -0.28
N GLU A 39 8.98 12.10 -0.72
CA GLU A 39 8.59 12.48 -2.07
C GLU A 39 7.82 13.82 -2.08
N ASP A 40 7.96 14.56 -3.18
CA ASP A 40 7.30 15.86 -3.35
C ASP A 40 5.82 15.66 -3.74
N LYS A 41 4.91 16.21 -2.93
CA LYS A 41 3.46 16.15 -3.15
C LYS A 41 3.04 16.80 -4.46
N ASP A 42 3.77 17.82 -4.91
CA ASP A 42 3.45 18.54 -6.15
C ASP A 42 3.67 17.66 -7.40
N VAL A 43 4.43 16.56 -7.27
CA VAL A 43 4.64 15.56 -8.33
C VAL A 43 3.44 14.62 -8.45
N PHE A 44 2.64 14.46 -7.39
CA PHE A 44 1.53 13.51 -7.29
C PHE A 44 0.21 14.21 -6.94
N PRO A 45 -0.32 15.08 -7.82
CA PRO A 45 -1.51 15.91 -7.52
C PRO A 45 -2.79 15.10 -7.32
N ASP A 46 -2.83 13.85 -7.78
CA ASP A 46 -3.96 12.93 -7.62
C ASP A 46 -3.84 12.04 -6.36
N GLU A 47 -2.86 12.30 -5.48
CA GLU A 47 -2.60 11.52 -4.25
C GLU A 47 -2.29 10.03 -4.52
N ILE A 48 -1.57 9.78 -5.62
CA ILE A 48 -1.18 8.45 -6.11
C ILE A 48 0.32 8.49 -6.35
N GLU A 49 1.10 7.81 -5.49
CA GLU A 49 2.55 7.70 -5.65
C GLU A 49 2.88 6.49 -6.53
N PHE A 50 3.58 6.75 -7.63
CA PHE A 50 3.98 5.77 -8.64
C PHE A 50 5.28 6.18 -9.33
N ASP A 51 6.19 5.24 -9.52
CA ASP A 51 7.50 5.48 -10.11
C ASP A 51 7.84 4.54 -11.30
N GLU A 52 9.08 4.64 -11.80
CA GLU A 52 9.52 3.86 -12.95
C GLU A 52 9.70 2.36 -12.70
N TRP A 53 9.80 1.94 -11.43
CA TRP A 53 10.01 0.56 -11.01
C TRP A 53 8.69 -0.20 -10.93
N ASP A 54 7.59 0.50 -10.66
CA ASP A 54 6.26 -0.09 -10.46
C ASP A 54 5.70 -0.89 -11.63
N LYS A 55 6.16 -0.58 -12.85
CA LYS A 55 5.84 -1.34 -14.07
C LYS A 55 6.36 -2.79 -14.04
N ASN A 56 7.40 -3.06 -13.25
CA ASN A 56 8.05 -4.37 -13.14
C ASN A 56 7.86 -5.00 -11.75
N SER A 57 7.13 -4.34 -10.86
CA SER A 57 6.92 -4.78 -9.47
C SER A 57 5.68 -5.66 -9.34
N VAL A 58 5.76 -6.62 -8.42
CA VAL A 58 4.61 -7.38 -7.93
C VAL A 58 4.13 -6.70 -6.65
N HIS A 59 2.96 -6.08 -6.73
CA HIS A 59 2.39 -5.29 -5.64
C HIS A 59 1.61 -6.16 -4.67
N PHE A 60 1.61 -5.80 -3.39
CA PHE A 60 0.78 -6.46 -2.38
C PHE A 60 0.10 -5.43 -1.49
N LEU A 61 -0.87 -5.89 -0.71
CA LEU A 61 -1.53 -5.09 0.31
C LEU A 61 -1.67 -5.91 1.59
N VAL A 62 -1.59 -5.23 2.73
CA VAL A 62 -1.86 -5.81 4.05
C VAL A 62 -3.18 -5.28 4.57
N ARG A 63 -4.15 -6.16 4.84
CA ARG A 63 -5.45 -5.81 5.43
C ARG A 63 -5.53 -6.27 6.87
N HIS A 64 -6.09 -5.44 7.75
CA HIS A 64 -6.55 -5.88 9.05
C HIS A 64 -7.91 -6.58 8.91
N LYS A 65 -7.99 -7.85 9.31
CA LYS A 65 -9.15 -8.72 9.06
C LYS A 65 -10.44 -8.25 9.72
N SER A 66 -10.36 -7.65 10.91
CA SER A 66 -11.57 -7.28 11.66
C SER A 66 -12.12 -5.91 11.28
N SER A 67 -11.26 -4.94 10.94
CA SER A 67 -11.69 -3.60 10.51
C SER A 67 -11.77 -3.45 9.00
N GLU A 68 -11.23 -4.41 8.24
CA GLU A 68 -11.13 -4.39 6.78
C GLU A 68 -10.28 -3.24 6.20
N ASN A 69 -9.57 -2.51 7.04
CA ASN A 69 -8.70 -1.42 6.61
C ASN A 69 -7.42 -1.96 5.98
N TRP A 70 -6.99 -1.32 4.90
CA TRP A 70 -5.65 -1.48 4.35
C TRP A 70 -4.65 -0.69 5.20
N LEU A 71 -3.52 -1.33 5.53
CA LEU A 71 -2.53 -0.78 6.46
C LEU A 71 -1.14 -0.61 5.85
N GLY A 72 -0.90 -1.22 4.69
CA GLY A 72 0.40 -1.21 4.05
C GLY A 72 0.34 -1.83 2.66
N GLY A 73 1.31 -1.45 1.84
CA GLY A 73 1.48 -1.89 0.45
C GLY A 73 2.88 -1.57 -0.03
#